data_AF-A0A087UKD0-F1
#
_entry.id   AF-A0A087UKD0-F1
#
_cell.length_a   1.000
_cell.length_b   1.000
_cell.length_c   1.000
_cell.angle_alpha   90.00
_cell.angle_beta   90.00
_cell.angle_gamma   90.00
#
_symmetry.space_group_name_H-M   'P 1'
#
loop_
_entity.id
_entity.type
_entity.pdbx_description
1 polymer ?
#
loop_
_entity_poly.entity_id
_entity_poly.type
_entity_poly.pdbx_seq_one_letter_code
_entity_poly.pdbx_strand_id
1 'polypeptide(L)'
;MATPLHHTWTYQALAHDVLDLQLNRVTMDETTEKTTHLGARPRKRTKTFDLSCTDKFWMQYKGSPFPIVAEAVQEELDSYRTSEEEVKRLKAAMGLEGDNAATDEVIGNVSDNTAKLTSAVSSLPELLEKKRLIDMHMTIATAILDHIKSRKLDVYFEIEEKIMGKATLEKSLMDMITDPEAGLPSDKLRLFLISFICGPTMTEAEVDQYVTALQDAGCDGETVQYMRRWKTYSKLSSHSTNQYSGGTKTVSMFSKLMSHGSQFVMEGVKNLVVKKHNLPITRIVDSLMELKSLPETEDYRYFDPKLLRATDSSSVPRNRAPFLDAVVFVVGGGNYIEYQNLSDYTKGKSNPSTKRIIYGCTDLVNADQFLKQLHQLGAEFK
;
A
#
# COMPACT_ATOMS: atom_id res chain seq x y z
N MET A 1 1.81 14.14 -9.40
CA MET A 1 1.34 14.95 -8.26
C MET A 1 0.21 14.29 -7.48
N ALA A 2 -0.84 13.73 -8.12
CA ALA A 2 -1.92 13.09 -7.36
C ALA A 2 -1.52 11.74 -6.72
N THR A 3 -0.71 10.93 -7.40
CA THR A 3 -0.36 9.58 -6.94
C THR A 3 0.25 9.52 -5.53
N PRO A 4 1.25 10.34 -5.16
CA PRO A 4 1.82 10.30 -3.80
C PRO A 4 0.83 10.73 -2.70
N LEU A 5 -0.25 11.42 -3.05
CA LEU A 5 -1.28 11.87 -2.13
C LEU A 5 -2.43 10.86 -1.98
N HIS A 6 -2.60 9.96 -2.93
CA HIS A 6 -3.71 9.01 -2.96
C HIS A 6 -3.62 8.01 -1.80
N HIS A 7 -4.74 7.78 -1.11
CA HIS A 7 -4.82 6.69 -0.16
C HIS A 7 -4.63 5.36 -0.89
N THR A 8 -3.93 4.45 -0.24
CA THR A 8 -3.50 3.19 -0.87
C THR A 8 -4.31 2.03 -0.32
N TRP A 9 -4.39 0.94 -1.08
CA TRP A 9 -5.17 -0.23 -0.66
C TRP A 9 -4.41 -1.54 -0.77
N THR A 10 -3.12 -1.49 -1.09
CA THR A 10 -2.23 -2.65 -1.13
C THR A 10 -1.42 -2.74 0.14
N TYR A 11 -1.05 -3.95 0.56
CA TYR A 11 -0.46 -4.16 1.88
C TYR A 11 0.83 -3.35 2.14
N GLN A 12 1.76 -3.34 1.17
CA GLN A 12 3.01 -2.61 1.28
C GLN A 12 2.82 -1.10 1.27
N ALA A 13 1.96 -0.59 0.40
CA ALA A 13 1.72 0.84 0.29
C ALA A 13 0.96 1.35 1.52
N LEU A 14 0.01 0.58 2.05
CA LEU A 14 -0.71 0.92 3.28
C LEU A 14 0.23 0.92 4.48
N ALA A 15 1.07 -0.11 4.63
CA ALA A 15 2.06 -0.15 5.70
C ALA A 15 3.01 1.06 5.65
N HIS A 16 3.39 1.53 4.46
CA HIS A 16 4.21 2.73 4.30
C HIS A 16 3.47 4.05 4.58
N ASP A 17 2.17 4.08 4.32
CA ASP A 17 1.36 5.29 4.45
C ASP A 17 0.85 5.50 5.88
N VAL A 18 0.46 4.43 6.58
CA VAL A 18 -0.16 4.54 7.92
C VAL A 18 0.76 4.09 9.06
N LEU A 19 1.84 3.35 8.77
CA LEU A 19 2.83 2.94 9.76
C LEU A 19 4.21 3.52 9.42
N ASP A 20 5.14 3.49 10.38
CA ASP A 20 6.52 3.88 10.16
C ASP A 20 7.30 2.71 9.54
N LEU A 21 7.16 2.54 8.22
CA LEU A 21 7.93 1.57 7.43
C LEU A 21 9.16 2.25 6.82
N GLN A 22 10.35 1.92 7.31
CA GLN A 22 11.62 2.41 6.77
C GLN A 22 12.62 1.26 6.66
N LEU A 23 13.39 1.17 5.58
CA LEU A 23 14.42 0.13 5.40
C LEU A 23 13.91 -1.31 5.63
N ASN A 24 12.69 -1.61 5.17
CA ASN A 24 11.99 -2.88 5.40
C ASN A 24 11.70 -3.20 6.87
N ARG A 25 11.61 -2.18 7.72
CA ARG A 25 11.30 -2.30 9.14
C ARG A 25 10.06 -1.50 9.47
N VAL A 26 9.08 -2.14 10.08
CA VAL A 26 7.87 -1.50 10.58
C VAL A 26 8.03 -1.23 12.07
N THR A 27 7.88 0.03 12.45
CA THR A 27 7.88 0.46 13.85
C THR A 27 6.47 0.81 14.29
N MET A 28 6.02 0.26 15.42
CA MET A 28 4.69 0.51 16.00
C MET A 28 4.81 0.90 17.46
N ASP A 29 4.09 1.95 17.85
CA ASP A 29 3.94 2.32 19.25
C ASP A 29 2.80 1.50 19.87
N GLU A 30 3.13 0.63 20.83
CA GLU A 30 2.12 -0.04 21.65
C GLU A 30 1.78 0.87 22.84
N THR A 31 0.59 1.47 22.83
CA THR A 31 0.02 2.06 24.03
C THR A 31 -0.38 0.94 24.98
N THR A 32 0.47 0.68 25.97
CA THR A 32 0.09 -0.17 27.09
C THR A 32 -1.08 0.49 27.83
N GLU A 33 -2.11 -0.29 28.14
CA GLU A 33 -3.27 0.15 28.89
C GLU A 33 -2.87 0.97 30.12
N LYS A 34 -3.70 1.98 30.43
CA LYS A 34 -3.55 2.88 31.58
C LYS A 34 -3.20 2.06 32.83
N THR A 35 -1.93 2.08 33.24
CA THR A 35 -1.54 1.64 34.58
C THR A 35 -2.32 2.49 35.58
N THR A 36 -3.15 1.84 36.39
CA THR A 36 -4.01 2.41 37.44
C THR A 36 -3.25 3.02 38.62
N HIS A 37 -1.94 3.27 38.47
CA HIS A 37 -1.11 3.88 39.50
C HIS A 37 -0.89 5.37 39.21
N LEU A 38 -1.46 6.20 40.08
CA LEU A 38 -1.24 7.65 40.15
C LEU A 38 0.28 7.94 40.19
N GLY A 39 0.84 8.44 39.08
CA GLY A 39 2.19 9.00 39.03
C GLY A 39 3.20 8.36 38.06
N ALA A 40 2.88 7.26 37.37
CA ALA A 40 3.78 6.67 36.37
C ALA A 40 3.52 7.24 34.96
N ARG A 41 4.54 7.82 34.32
CA ARG A 41 4.47 8.20 32.90
C ARG A 41 4.20 6.93 32.06
N PRO A 42 3.27 6.96 31.08
CA PRO A 42 3.03 5.80 30.23
C PRO A 42 4.32 5.44 29.48
N ARG A 43 4.85 4.25 29.74
CA ARG A 43 6.01 3.72 29.02
C ARG A 43 5.49 3.24 27.66
N LYS A 44 5.61 4.08 26.63
CA LYS A 44 5.38 3.65 25.24
C LYS A 44 6.36 2.52 24.94
N ARG A 45 5.84 1.32 24.65
CA ARG A 45 6.67 0.18 24.24
C ARG A 45 6.64 0.15 22.71
N THR A 46 7.74 0.49 22.08
CA THR A 46 7.87 0.42 20.63
C THR A 46 8.18 -1.02 20.23
N LYS A 47 7.37 -1.59 19.34
CA LYS A 47 7.62 -2.89 18.69
C LYS A 47 8.17 -2.64 17.30
N THR A 48 9.11 -3.47 16.91
CA THR A 48 9.80 -3.37 15.62
C THR A 48 9.75 -4.72 14.93
N PHE A 49 9.32 -4.72 13.67
CA PHE A 49 9.17 -5.91 12.85
C PHE A 49 9.98 -5.75 11.56
N ASP A 50 10.83 -6.74 11.27
CA ASP A 50 11.66 -6.75 10.06
C ASP A 50 10.99 -7.58 8.95
N LEU A 51 10.68 -6.93 7.84
CA LEU A 51 10.06 -7.51 6.64
C LEU A 51 11.14 -7.99 5.67
N SER A 52 11.67 -9.18 5.94
CA SER A 52 12.77 -9.77 5.16
C SER A 52 12.34 -10.19 3.74
N CYS A 53 13.29 -10.24 2.81
CA CYS A 53 13.10 -10.86 1.49
C CYS A 53 12.97 -12.39 1.54
N THR A 54 13.33 -13.01 2.66
CA THR A 54 13.15 -14.45 2.93
C THR A 54 11.75 -14.80 3.42
N ASP A 55 10.97 -13.79 3.79
CA ASP A 55 9.59 -13.96 4.24
C ASP A 55 8.69 -14.26 3.05
N LYS A 56 8.23 -15.52 2.97
CA LYS A 56 7.37 -16.00 1.89
C LYS A 56 6.02 -15.29 1.88
N PHE A 57 5.45 -15.03 3.07
CA PHE A 57 4.16 -14.37 3.19
C PHE A 57 4.26 -12.94 2.67
N TRP A 58 5.26 -12.18 3.15
CA TRP A 58 5.50 -10.83 2.68
C TRP A 58 5.75 -10.79 1.16
N MET A 59 6.63 -11.63 0.63
CA MET A 59 6.97 -11.62 -0.79
C MET A 59 5.77 -11.97 -1.69
N GLN A 60 4.86 -12.81 -1.22
CA GLN A 60 3.64 -13.19 -1.93
C GLN A 60 2.56 -12.12 -1.85
N TYR A 61 2.34 -11.50 -0.69
CA TYR A 61 1.18 -10.66 -0.42
C TYR A 61 1.46 -9.14 -0.33
N LYS A 62 2.71 -8.68 -0.33
CA LYS A 62 3.05 -7.24 -0.23
C LYS A 62 2.34 -6.36 -1.26
N GLY A 63 2.13 -6.87 -2.46
CA GLY A 63 1.45 -6.16 -3.56
C GLY A 63 -0.06 -6.40 -3.63
N SER A 64 -0.60 -7.27 -2.79
CA SER A 64 -1.99 -7.67 -2.82
C SER A 64 -2.89 -6.63 -2.12
N PRO A 65 -4.14 -6.47 -2.57
CA PRO A 65 -5.15 -5.70 -1.85
C PRO A 65 -5.30 -6.15 -0.39
N PHE A 66 -5.48 -5.19 0.52
CA PHE A 66 -5.54 -5.46 1.97
C PHE A 66 -6.57 -6.52 2.38
N PRO A 67 -7.80 -6.58 1.82
CA PRO A 67 -8.75 -7.63 2.15
C PRO A 67 -8.23 -9.05 1.86
N ILE A 68 -7.51 -9.22 0.75
CA ILE A 68 -6.90 -10.51 0.38
C ILE A 68 -5.80 -10.89 1.38
N VAL A 69 -5.04 -9.91 1.86
CA VAL A 69 -3.99 -10.16 2.86
C VAL A 69 -4.59 -10.56 4.19
N ALA A 70 -5.65 -9.88 4.65
CA ALA A 70 -6.32 -10.23 5.90
C ALA A 70 -6.93 -11.64 5.86
N GLU A 71 -7.55 -12.04 4.74
CA GLU A 71 -8.00 -13.42 4.53
C GLU A 71 -6.83 -14.41 4.55
N ALA A 72 -5.73 -14.11 3.87
CA ALA A 72 -4.56 -14.99 3.80
C ALA A 72 -3.85 -15.16 5.16
N VAL A 73 -3.77 -14.11 5.99
CA VAL A 73 -3.23 -14.23 7.36
C VAL A 73 -4.09 -15.19 8.17
N GLN A 74 -5.42 -15.09 8.04
CA GLN A 74 -6.35 -15.96 8.77
C GLN A 74 -6.25 -17.42 8.30
N GLU A 75 -6.15 -17.64 6.99
CA GLU A 75 -5.96 -18.99 6.41
C GLU A 75 -4.65 -19.63 6.88
N GLU A 76 -3.54 -18.89 6.89
CA GLU A 76 -2.24 -19.38 7.40
C GLU A 76 -2.28 -19.68 8.90
N LEU A 77 -3.01 -18.88 9.68
CA LEU A 77 -3.20 -19.12 11.11
C LEU A 77 -4.01 -20.41 11.37
N ASP A 78 -5.06 -20.65 10.60
CA ASP A 78 -5.89 -21.85 10.74
C ASP A 78 -5.16 -23.11 10.23
N SER A 79 -4.35 -22.98 9.17
CA SER A 79 -3.41 -24.01 8.72
C SER A 79 -2.39 -24.35 9.80
N TYR A 80 -1.81 -23.35 10.45
CA TYR A 80 -0.86 -23.55 11.56
C TYR A 80 -1.50 -24.28 12.74
N ARG A 81 -2.72 -23.88 13.15
CA ARG A 81 -3.46 -24.54 14.24
C ARG A 81 -3.68 -26.03 13.96
N THR A 82 -4.07 -26.36 12.73
CA THR A 82 -4.26 -27.75 12.29
C THR A 82 -2.96 -28.56 12.43
N SER A 83 -1.83 -28.00 11.97
CA SER A 83 -0.52 -28.66 12.12
C SER A 83 -0.08 -28.78 13.58
N GLU A 84 -0.35 -27.77 14.41
CA GLU A 84 -0.04 -27.81 15.85
C GLU A 84 -0.85 -28.90 16.58
N GLU A 85 -2.14 -29.04 16.25
CA GLU A 85 -3.01 -30.08 16.78
C GLU A 85 -2.55 -31.48 16.36
N GLU A 86 -2.09 -31.66 15.11
CA GLU A 86 -1.51 -32.91 14.65
C GLU A 86 -0.25 -33.28 15.44
N VAL A 87 0.65 -32.32 15.67
CA VAL A 87 1.86 -32.52 16.48
C VAL A 87 1.50 -32.89 17.93
N LYS A 88 0.53 -32.19 18.54
CA LYS A 88 0.02 -32.50 19.88
C LYS A 88 -0.58 -33.91 19.92
N ARG A 89 -1.36 -34.29 18.91
CA ARG A 89 -1.97 -35.63 18.79
C ARG A 89 -0.91 -36.72 18.65
N LEU A 90 0.12 -36.50 17.84
CA LEU A 90 1.24 -37.45 17.68
C LEU A 90 2.02 -37.62 18.98
N LYS A 91 2.26 -36.52 19.72
CA LYS A 91 2.88 -36.55 21.05
C LYS A 91 2.04 -37.34 22.06
N ALA A 92 0.73 -37.11 22.09
CA ALA A 92 -0.20 -37.82 22.97
C ALA A 92 -0.33 -39.32 22.63
N ALA A 93 -0.39 -39.66 21.34
CA ALA A 93 -0.48 -41.05 20.87
C ALA A 93 0.75 -41.91 21.23
N MET A 94 1.89 -41.28 21.55
CA MET A 94 3.11 -41.96 21.99
C MET A 94 3.26 -42.05 23.51
N GLY A 95 2.23 -41.65 24.29
CA GLY A 95 2.24 -41.82 25.74
C GLY A 95 3.22 -40.92 26.50
N LEU A 96 3.79 -39.89 25.84
CA LEU A 96 4.76 -38.96 26.43
C LEU A 96 4.13 -37.90 27.36
N GLU A 97 2.84 -37.99 27.67
CA GLU A 97 2.10 -37.06 28.55
C GLU A 97 1.48 -37.73 29.79
N GLY A 98 1.88 -38.95 30.14
CA GLY A 98 1.42 -39.59 31.36
C GLY A 98 2.48 -40.50 31.96
N ASP A 99 2.69 -40.38 33.27
CA ASP A 99 3.66 -41.10 34.10
C ASP A 99 3.38 -42.62 34.23
N ASN A 100 2.63 -43.23 33.30
CA ASN A 100 2.24 -44.63 33.36
C ASN A 100 2.74 -45.38 32.12
N ALA A 101 3.96 -45.90 32.25
CA ALA A 101 4.46 -46.97 31.42
C ALA A 101 3.59 -48.23 31.57
N ALA A 102 3.55 -49.00 30.48
CA ALA A 102 3.00 -50.35 30.33
C ALA A 102 1.52 -50.47 29.95
N THR A 103 1.28 -50.65 28.65
CA THR A 103 0.53 -51.82 28.15
C THR A 103 1.02 -52.21 26.75
N ASP A 104 1.23 -53.51 26.60
CA ASP A 104 2.03 -54.21 25.59
C ASP A 104 1.20 -54.67 24.37
N GLU A 105 0.46 -53.76 23.73
CA GLU A 105 -0.42 -54.10 22.57
C GLU A 105 -0.35 -53.12 21.39
N VAL A 106 0.80 -52.47 21.11
CA VAL A 106 0.93 -51.52 19.99
C VAL A 106 2.22 -51.71 19.19
N ILE A 107 2.54 -52.90 18.70
CA ILE A 107 3.82 -53.13 17.97
C ILE A 107 3.68 -52.85 16.44
N GLY A 108 2.46 -52.86 15.88
CA GLY A 108 2.24 -52.57 14.46
C GLY A 108 2.16 -51.07 14.10
N ASN A 109 1.57 -50.24 14.96
CA ASN A 109 1.37 -48.80 14.71
C ASN A 109 2.50 -47.90 15.23
N VAL A 110 3.47 -48.44 15.98
CA VAL A 110 4.55 -47.64 16.59
C VAL A 110 5.64 -47.29 15.58
N SER A 111 5.92 -48.11 14.57
CA SER A 111 6.94 -47.77 13.55
C SER A 111 6.53 -46.56 12.71
N ASP A 112 5.29 -46.54 12.19
CA ASP A 112 4.76 -45.41 11.41
C ASP A 112 4.57 -44.15 12.25
N ASN A 113 4.13 -44.29 13.51
CA ASN A 113 4.01 -43.16 14.43
C ASN A 113 5.38 -42.63 14.88
N THR A 114 6.40 -43.47 15.02
CA THR A 114 7.78 -43.06 15.34
C THR A 114 8.43 -42.33 14.16
N ALA A 115 8.19 -42.78 12.93
CA ALA A 115 8.64 -42.08 11.73
C ALA A 115 7.95 -40.70 11.58
N LYS A 116 6.63 -40.65 11.78
CA LYS A 116 5.85 -39.39 11.80
C LYS A 116 6.29 -38.45 12.92
N LEU A 117 6.58 -38.98 14.11
CA LEU A 117 7.10 -38.17 15.22
C LEU A 117 8.50 -37.63 14.91
N THR A 118 9.41 -38.46 14.39
CA THR A 118 10.76 -38.02 14.01
C THR A 118 10.70 -36.90 12.98
N SER A 119 9.79 -37.02 12.00
CA SER A 119 9.50 -35.97 11.03
C SER A 119 8.92 -34.69 11.68
N ALA A 120 7.92 -34.84 12.55
CA ALA A 120 7.27 -33.72 13.26
C ALA A 120 8.22 -32.99 14.23
N VAL A 121 9.12 -33.71 14.89
CA VAL A 121 10.17 -33.13 15.75
C VAL A 121 11.20 -32.38 14.91
N SER A 122 11.52 -32.90 13.73
CA SER A 122 12.43 -32.24 12.78
C SER A 122 11.82 -30.98 12.16
N SER A 123 10.50 -30.91 11.99
CA SER A 123 9.78 -29.75 11.44
C SER A 123 9.34 -28.73 12.51
N LEU A 124 9.52 -29.03 13.81
CA LEU A 124 9.13 -28.13 14.90
C LEU A 124 9.81 -26.76 14.85
N PRO A 125 11.12 -26.63 14.55
CA PRO A 125 11.75 -25.32 14.35
C PRO A 125 11.11 -24.53 13.20
N GLU A 126 10.74 -25.19 12.10
CA GLU A 126 10.07 -24.56 10.95
C GLU A 126 8.66 -24.10 11.32
N LEU A 127 7.92 -24.88 12.11
CA LEU A 127 6.60 -24.51 12.62
C LEU A 127 6.66 -23.31 13.57
N LEU A 128 7.68 -23.23 14.43
CA LEU A 128 7.88 -22.08 15.32
C LEU A 128 8.21 -20.80 14.53
N GLU A 129 9.07 -20.88 13.52
CA GLU A 129 9.37 -19.72 12.67
C GLU A 129 8.15 -19.33 11.83
N LYS A 130 7.39 -20.29 11.30
CA LYS A 130 6.12 -20.03 10.62
C LYS A 130 5.14 -19.29 11.53
N LYS A 131 4.99 -19.73 12.78
CA LYS A 131 4.16 -19.04 13.79
C LYS A 131 4.64 -17.60 14.00
N ARG A 132 5.94 -17.40 14.18
CA ARG A 132 6.53 -16.06 14.40
C ARG A 132 6.19 -15.10 13.26
N LEU A 133 6.28 -15.56 12.01
CA LEU A 133 5.91 -14.76 10.83
C LEU A 133 4.41 -14.47 10.75
N ILE A 134 3.56 -15.46 11.05
CA ILE A 134 2.11 -15.28 11.12
C ILE A 134 1.74 -14.24 12.19
N ASP A 135 2.28 -14.38 13.41
CA ASP A 135 2.01 -13.46 14.52
C ASP A 135 2.47 -12.03 14.18
N MET A 136 3.61 -11.89 13.50
CA MET A 136 4.10 -10.61 12.98
C MET A 136 3.12 -10.00 11.98
N HIS A 137 2.71 -10.73 10.95
CA HIS A 137 1.79 -10.22 9.93
C HIS A 137 0.38 -9.96 10.47
N MET A 138 -0.08 -10.77 11.41
CA MET A 138 -1.33 -10.55 12.15
C MET A 138 -1.27 -9.23 12.94
N THR A 139 -0.16 -8.97 13.62
CA THR A 139 0.04 -7.71 14.35
C THR A 139 0.04 -6.51 13.40
N ILE A 140 0.79 -6.58 12.29
CA ILE A 140 0.83 -5.52 11.27
C ILE A 140 -0.56 -5.30 10.65
N ALA A 141 -1.25 -6.36 10.24
CA ALA A 141 -2.57 -6.26 9.63
C ALA A 141 -3.61 -5.68 10.58
N THR A 142 -3.55 -6.05 11.87
CA THR A 142 -4.43 -5.47 12.91
C THR A 142 -4.17 -3.99 13.09
N ALA A 143 -2.90 -3.57 13.20
CA ALA A 143 -2.56 -2.15 13.32
C ALA A 143 -3.02 -1.32 12.11
N ILE A 144 -2.86 -1.84 10.89
CA ILE A 144 -3.37 -1.19 9.66
C ILE A 144 -4.90 -1.08 9.72
N LEU A 145 -5.59 -2.15 10.13
CA LEU A 145 -7.06 -2.15 10.25
C LEU A 145 -7.56 -1.10 11.25
N ASP A 146 -6.85 -0.93 12.38
CA ASP A 146 -7.18 0.07 13.39
C ASP A 146 -7.01 1.50 12.85
N HIS A 147 -5.96 1.76 12.07
CA HIS A 147 -5.79 3.04 11.37
C HIS A 147 -6.88 3.28 10.33
N ILE A 148 -7.26 2.27 9.54
CA ILE A 148 -8.34 2.38 8.55
C ILE A 148 -9.65 2.75 9.25
N LYS A 149 -9.99 2.07 10.34
CA LYS A 149 -11.24 2.29 11.09
C LYS A 149 -11.26 3.65 11.78
N SER A 150 -10.21 3.98 12.53
CA SER A 150 -10.16 5.23 13.31
C SER A 150 -10.19 6.48 12.44
N ARG A 151 -9.59 6.42 11.24
CA ARG A 151 -9.53 7.55 10.30
C ARG A 151 -10.59 7.49 9.21
N LYS A 152 -11.40 6.42 9.14
CA LYS A 152 -12.36 6.15 8.06
C LYS A 152 -11.72 6.21 6.66
N LEU A 153 -10.51 5.62 6.52
CA LEU A 153 -9.72 5.70 5.28
C LEU A 153 -10.40 5.05 4.08
N ASP A 154 -11.32 4.12 4.32
CA ASP A 154 -12.17 3.52 3.30
C ASP A 154 -13.05 4.56 2.58
N VAL A 155 -13.58 5.53 3.33
CA VAL A 155 -14.39 6.63 2.77
C VAL A 155 -13.52 7.59 1.97
N TYR A 156 -12.34 7.94 2.47
CA TYR A 156 -11.38 8.79 1.75
C TYR A 156 -10.96 8.14 0.43
N PHE A 157 -10.54 6.89 0.47
CA PHE A 157 -10.15 6.12 -0.70
C PHE A 157 -11.27 6.07 -1.76
N GLU A 158 -12.51 5.82 -1.34
CA GLU A 158 -13.65 5.80 -2.26
C GLU A 158 -13.89 7.16 -2.94
N ILE A 159 -13.85 8.25 -2.19
CA ILE A 159 -14.06 9.59 -2.74
C ILE A 159 -12.92 9.95 -3.69
N GLU A 160 -11.67 9.67 -3.32
CA GLU A 160 -10.50 9.95 -4.15
C GLU A 160 -10.54 9.18 -5.48
N GLU A 161 -10.87 7.88 -5.45
CA GLU A 161 -11.06 7.06 -6.66
C GLU A 161 -12.17 7.61 -7.55
N LYS A 162 -13.27 8.13 -6.96
CA LYS A 162 -14.34 8.78 -7.72
C LYS A 162 -13.85 10.09 -8.35
N ILE A 163 -13.11 10.93 -7.62
CA ILE A 163 -12.52 12.19 -8.15
C ILE A 163 -11.57 11.88 -9.30
N MET A 164 -10.62 10.97 -9.07
CA MET A 164 -9.62 10.59 -10.04
C MET A 164 -10.30 9.97 -11.26
N GLY A 165 -11.26 9.07 -11.06
CA GLY A 165 -12.10 8.48 -12.12
C GLY A 165 -13.09 9.44 -12.80
N LYS A 166 -13.14 10.72 -12.40
CA LYS A 166 -14.09 11.75 -12.89
C LYS A 166 -15.56 11.35 -12.73
N ALA A 167 -15.86 10.55 -11.72
CA ALA A 167 -17.23 10.19 -11.36
C ALA A 167 -17.88 11.31 -10.53
N THR A 168 -19.21 11.33 -10.52
CA THR A 168 -19.99 12.23 -9.66
C THR A 168 -19.82 11.87 -8.19
N LEU A 169 -19.56 12.87 -7.36
CA LEU A 169 -19.48 12.70 -5.92
C LEU A 169 -20.87 12.64 -5.31
N GLU A 170 -21.10 11.65 -4.45
CA GLU A 170 -22.33 11.51 -3.67
C GLU A 170 -22.27 12.32 -2.36
N LYS A 171 -21.08 12.44 -1.78
CA LYS A 171 -20.80 13.23 -0.58
C LYS A 171 -20.06 14.50 -0.95
N SER A 172 -20.40 15.61 -0.31
CA SER A 172 -19.68 16.87 -0.49
C SER A 172 -18.26 16.76 0.06
N LEU A 173 -17.29 17.32 -0.67
CA LEU A 173 -15.91 17.45 -0.23
C LEU A 173 -15.81 18.26 1.07
N MET A 174 -16.63 19.30 1.19
CA MET A 174 -16.65 20.17 2.36
C MET A 174 -17.06 19.39 3.62
N ASP A 175 -18.08 18.55 3.52
CA ASP A 175 -18.58 17.75 4.66
C ASP A 175 -17.45 16.88 5.24
N MET A 176 -16.66 16.23 4.38
CA MET A 176 -15.51 15.41 4.81
C MET A 176 -14.38 16.22 5.43
N ILE A 177 -14.14 17.46 4.98
CA ILE A 177 -13.13 18.34 5.57
C ILE A 177 -13.58 18.82 6.96
N THR A 178 -14.86 19.12 7.12
CA THR A 178 -15.42 19.63 8.38
C THR A 178 -15.75 18.55 9.41
N ASP A 179 -15.88 17.28 9.02
CA ASP A 179 -16.19 16.18 9.94
C ASP A 179 -15.03 15.98 10.97
N PRO A 180 -15.25 16.22 12.27
CA PRO A 180 -14.21 16.05 13.28
C PRO A 180 -13.90 14.56 13.57
N GLU A 181 -14.79 13.65 13.18
CA GLU A 181 -14.68 12.20 13.42
C GLU A 181 -14.11 11.46 12.20
N ALA A 182 -13.68 12.15 11.14
CA ALA A 182 -13.13 11.56 9.93
C ALA A 182 -11.74 12.11 9.62
N GLY A 183 -10.79 11.18 9.47
CA GLY A 183 -9.43 11.47 9.03
C GLY A 183 -8.59 12.29 10.01
N LEU A 184 -7.30 12.33 9.72
CA LEU A 184 -6.37 13.31 10.28
C LEU A 184 -6.40 14.60 9.43
N PRO A 185 -5.83 15.70 9.94
CA PRO A 185 -5.64 16.91 9.12
C PRO A 185 -4.91 16.61 7.80
N SER A 186 -3.92 15.72 7.81
CA SER A 186 -3.23 15.30 6.57
C SER A 186 -4.15 14.58 5.59
N ASP A 187 -5.10 13.75 6.05
CA ASP A 187 -6.05 13.06 5.18
C ASP A 187 -7.01 14.04 4.49
N LYS A 188 -7.48 15.05 5.23
CA LYS A 188 -8.33 16.12 4.72
C LYS A 188 -7.59 16.96 3.68
N LEU A 189 -6.33 17.30 3.96
CA LEU A 189 -5.48 18.03 3.03
C LEU A 189 -5.21 17.21 1.76
N ARG A 190 -4.87 15.93 1.88
CA ARG A 190 -4.68 15.01 0.73
C ARG A 190 -5.91 14.98 -0.16
N LEU A 191 -7.09 14.77 0.42
CA LEU A 191 -8.35 14.72 -0.30
C LEU A 191 -8.61 16.01 -1.08
N PHE A 192 -8.43 17.16 -0.42
CA PHE A 192 -8.56 18.46 -1.06
C PHE A 192 -7.57 18.63 -2.22
N LEU A 193 -6.29 18.30 -2.02
CA LEU A 193 -5.27 18.41 -3.07
C LEU A 193 -5.56 17.50 -4.27
N ILE A 194 -6.06 16.28 -4.04
CA ILE A 194 -6.49 15.38 -5.12
C ILE A 194 -7.66 16.00 -5.89
N SER A 195 -8.66 16.55 -5.19
CA SER A 195 -9.76 17.30 -5.83
C SER A 195 -9.24 18.50 -6.62
N PHE A 196 -8.26 19.23 -6.09
CA PHE A 196 -7.69 20.37 -6.75
C PHE A 196 -6.87 20.01 -7.99
N ILE A 197 -6.21 18.84 -8.03
CA ILE A 197 -5.39 18.37 -9.16
C ILE A 197 -6.25 17.70 -10.23
N CYS A 198 -7.13 16.78 -9.83
CA CYS A 198 -7.86 15.88 -10.73
C CYS A 198 -9.33 16.27 -10.95
N GLY A 199 -9.91 17.03 -10.03
CA GLY A 199 -11.30 17.46 -10.07
C GLY A 199 -11.56 18.64 -11.01
N PRO A 200 -12.80 19.17 -11.00
CA PRO A 200 -13.18 20.32 -11.81
C PRO A 200 -12.36 21.57 -11.45
N THR A 201 -12.29 22.52 -12.38
CA THR A 201 -11.62 23.80 -12.10
C THR A 201 -12.43 24.58 -11.07
N MET A 202 -11.82 24.84 -9.91
CA MET A 202 -12.36 25.69 -8.86
C MET A 202 -11.95 27.15 -9.09
N THR A 203 -12.83 28.07 -8.69
CA THR A 203 -12.57 29.51 -8.61
C THR A 203 -11.70 29.84 -7.38
N GLU A 204 -10.99 30.97 -7.40
CA GLU A 204 -10.17 31.38 -6.24
C GLU A 204 -11.02 31.52 -4.97
N ALA A 205 -12.26 32.03 -5.08
CA ALA A 205 -13.17 32.15 -3.95
C ALA A 205 -13.56 30.79 -3.34
N GLU A 206 -13.80 29.77 -4.17
CA GLU A 206 -14.06 28.41 -3.67
C GLU A 206 -12.82 27.83 -2.97
N VAL A 207 -11.63 28.05 -3.55
CA VAL A 207 -10.37 27.59 -2.95
C VAL A 207 -10.13 28.29 -1.60
N ASP A 208 -10.43 29.58 -1.47
CA ASP A 208 -10.32 30.32 -0.21
C ASP A 208 -11.27 29.78 0.88
N GLN A 209 -12.50 29.38 0.50
CA GLN A 209 -13.43 28.73 1.42
C GLN A 209 -12.88 27.39 1.93
N TYR A 210 -12.33 26.55 1.04
CA TYR A 210 -11.70 25.30 1.44
C TYR A 210 -10.45 25.51 2.31
N VAL A 211 -9.63 26.53 2.02
CA VAL A 211 -8.46 26.86 2.85
C VAL A 211 -8.89 27.23 4.28
N THR A 212 -9.95 28.03 4.42
CA THR A 212 -10.49 28.40 5.73
C THR A 212 -10.94 27.16 6.50
N ALA A 213 -11.73 26.29 5.86
CA ALA A 213 -12.19 25.03 6.48
C ALA A 213 -11.04 24.07 6.83
N LEU A 214 -9.99 24.01 6.00
CA LEU A 214 -8.79 23.20 6.26
C LEU A 214 -8.00 23.75 7.45
N GLN A 215 -7.87 25.07 7.57
CA GLN A 215 -7.22 25.71 8.72
C GLN A 215 -7.99 25.45 10.02
N ASP A 216 -9.32 25.55 9.98
CA ASP A 216 -10.20 25.21 11.11
C ASP A 216 -10.07 23.72 11.50
N ALA A 217 -9.81 22.85 10.52
CA ALA A 217 -9.53 21.43 10.73
C ALA A 217 -8.07 21.13 11.16
N GLY A 218 -7.24 22.15 11.36
CA GLY A 218 -5.85 22.01 11.83
C GLY A 218 -4.81 21.72 10.74
N CYS A 219 -5.14 21.98 9.47
CA CYS A 219 -4.21 21.83 8.34
C CYS A 219 -3.40 23.12 8.10
N ASP A 220 -2.22 22.99 7.48
CA ASP A 220 -1.42 24.13 7.05
C ASP A 220 -1.95 24.75 5.74
N GLY A 221 -1.87 26.07 5.63
CA GLY A 221 -2.30 26.80 4.42
C GLY A 221 -1.20 26.89 3.36
N GLU A 222 0.06 26.76 3.78
CA GLU A 222 1.27 26.91 2.97
C GLU A 222 1.34 25.88 1.85
N THR A 223 0.99 24.62 2.14
CA THR A 223 0.89 23.56 1.13
C THR A 223 -0.07 23.95 0.01
N VAL A 224 -1.24 24.52 0.35
CA VAL A 224 -2.24 24.93 -0.64
C VAL A 224 -1.73 26.11 -1.48
N GLN A 225 -1.02 27.06 -0.87
CA GLN A 225 -0.42 28.20 -1.59
C GLN A 225 0.59 27.74 -2.64
N TYR A 226 1.48 26.80 -2.31
CA TYR A 226 2.40 26.22 -3.26
C TYR A 226 1.64 25.55 -4.41
N MET A 227 0.61 24.77 -4.09
CA MET A 227 -0.20 24.06 -5.08
C MET A 227 -0.97 24.99 -6.02
N ARG A 228 -1.44 26.16 -5.56
CA ARG A 228 -2.02 27.19 -6.44
C ARG A 228 -1.02 27.64 -7.52
N ARG A 229 0.22 27.95 -7.11
CA ARG A 229 1.28 28.37 -8.03
C ARG A 229 1.67 27.25 -8.99
N TRP A 230 1.84 26.04 -8.48
CA TRP A 230 2.12 24.85 -9.28
C TRP A 230 1.06 24.64 -10.37
N LYS A 231 -0.22 24.81 -10.06
CA LYS A 231 -1.32 24.66 -11.03
C LYS A 231 -1.25 25.72 -12.14
N THR A 232 -0.85 26.95 -11.83
CA THR A 232 -0.62 28.00 -12.83
C THR A 232 0.52 27.63 -13.78
N TYR A 233 1.66 27.18 -13.26
CA TYR A 233 2.79 26.72 -14.08
C TYR A 233 2.47 25.48 -14.90
N SER A 234 1.72 24.53 -14.32
CA SER A 234 1.29 23.33 -15.02
C SER A 234 0.36 23.65 -16.18
N LYS A 235 -0.55 24.63 -16.04
CA LYS A 235 -1.41 25.10 -17.14
C LYS A 235 -0.62 25.77 -18.27
N LEU A 236 0.50 26.41 -17.96
CA LEU A 236 1.41 27.01 -18.95
C LEU A 236 2.23 25.96 -19.71
N SER A 237 2.49 24.80 -19.09
CA SER A 237 3.32 23.72 -19.66
C SER A 237 2.53 22.61 -20.36
N SER A 238 1.20 22.56 -20.24
CA SER A 238 0.40 21.41 -20.68
C SER A 238 -0.77 21.82 -21.58
N HIS A 239 -0.66 21.46 -22.86
CA HIS A 239 -1.82 21.18 -23.74
C HIS A 239 -2.36 19.74 -23.56
N SER A 240 -1.93 18.98 -22.55
CA SER A 240 -2.35 17.59 -22.34
C SER A 240 -3.55 17.49 -21.40
N THR A 241 -4.71 17.26 -22.01
CA THR A 241 -5.97 16.92 -21.34
C THR A 241 -6.01 15.41 -21.08
N ASN A 242 -6.56 15.01 -19.93
CA ASN A 242 -7.13 13.67 -19.62
C ASN A 242 -6.17 12.50 -19.33
N GLN A 243 -5.95 12.21 -18.03
CA GLN A 243 -5.14 11.04 -17.62
C GLN A 243 -5.76 10.03 -16.65
N TYR A 244 -7.03 10.19 -16.26
CA TYR A 244 -7.74 9.14 -15.52
C TYR A 244 -9.00 8.75 -16.28
N SER A 245 -9.06 7.50 -16.71
CA SER A 245 -10.22 6.92 -17.40
C SER A 245 -10.51 5.58 -16.75
N GLY A 246 -11.58 5.54 -15.97
CA GLY A 246 -12.08 4.32 -15.34
C GLY A 246 -12.46 4.53 -13.89
N GLY A 247 -13.66 5.05 -13.63
CA GLY A 247 -14.23 5.07 -12.29
C GLY A 247 -14.38 3.64 -11.76
N THR A 248 -13.80 3.37 -10.59
CA THR A 248 -14.03 2.15 -9.82
C THR A 248 -15.43 2.25 -9.20
N LYS A 249 -16.25 1.20 -9.34
CA LYS A 249 -17.47 1.06 -8.52
C LYS A 249 -17.03 0.57 -7.15
N THR A 250 -16.75 1.49 -6.24
CA THR A 250 -16.54 1.20 -4.83
C THR A 250 -17.88 0.81 -4.21
N VAL A 251 -18.08 -0.48 -3.96
CA VAL A 251 -19.23 -0.91 -3.15
C VAL A 251 -18.82 -0.73 -1.70
N SER A 252 -19.64 -0.09 -0.85
CA SER A 252 -19.41 0.09 0.60
C SER A 252 -18.79 -1.16 1.25
N MET A 253 -17.45 -1.18 1.38
CA MET A 253 -16.68 -2.39 1.69
C MET A 253 -16.64 -2.71 3.19
N PHE A 254 -16.95 -1.74 4.05
CA PHE A 254 -16.77 -1.86 5.51
C PHE A 254 -18.05 -2.03 6.32
N SER A 255 -19.23 -1.78 5.75
CA SER A 255 -20.50 -1.92 6.48
C SER A 255 -20.77 -3.36 6.93
N LYS A 256 -20.15 -4.36 6.30
CA LYS A 256 -20.20 -5.78 6.72
C LYS A 256 -19.04 -6.24 7.61
N LEU A 257 -17.96 -5.47 7.72
CA LEU A 257 -16.81 -5.77 8.58
C LEU A 257 -17.02 -5.31 10.03
N MET A 258 -17.97 -4.39 10.27
CA MET A 258 -18.23 -3.82 11.59
C MET A 258 -19.15 -4.67 12.49
N SER A 259 -19.83 -5.72 11.99
CA SER A 259 -20.82 -6.45 12.78
C SER A 259 -20.30 -7.67 13.55
N HIS A 260 -19.04 -8.09 13.36
CA HIS A 260 -18.48 -9.25 14.07
C HIS A 260 -17.22 -8.86 14.84
N GLY A 261 -17.33 -8.87 16.17
CA GLY A 261 -16.23 -8.60 17.08
C GLY A 261 -15.14 -9.67 17.02
N SER A 262 -13.89 -9.22 17.22
CA SER A 262 -12.70 -9.99 17.62
C SER A 262 -12.19 -11.12 16.70
N GLN A 263 -12.80 -11.39 15.55
CA GLN A 263 -12.32 -12.42 14.63
C GLN A 263 -12.35 -11.87 13.20
N PHE A 264 -11.21 -11.94 12.49
CA PHE A 264 -11.06 -11.52 11.10
C PHE A 264 -11.90 -12.42 10.17
N VAL A 265 -13.23 -12.28 10.22
CA VAL A 265 -14.16 -13.03 9.37
C VAL A 265 -14.54 -12.12 8.20
N MET A 266 -13.75 -12.19 7.13
CA MET A 266 -13.95 -11.48 5.87
C MET A 266 -14.73 -12.34 4.85
N GLU A 267 -15.81 -12.99 5.27
CA GLU A 267 -16.63 -13.77 4.34
C GLU A 267 -17.50 -12.84 3.47
N GLY A 268 -17.07 -12.58 2.22
CA GLY A 268 -17.89 -11.88 1.21
C GLY A 268 -17.23 -10.81 0.35
N VAL A 269 -15.91 -10.58 0.47
CA VAL A 269 -15.19 -9.51 -0.25
C VAL A 269 -14.71 -9.94 -1.66
N LYS A 270 -14.99 -11.19 -2.08
CA LYS A 270 -14.50 -11.86 -3.31
C LYS A 270 -14.72 -11.11 -4.64
N ASN A 271 -15.60 -10.11 -4.70
CA ASN A 271 -15.90 -9.36 -5.94
C ASN A 271 -15.38 -7.91 -5.94
N LEU A 272 -14.59 -7.50 -4.95
CA LEU A 272 -14.07 -6.13 -4.84
C LEU A 272 -12.67 -6.01 -5.43
N VAL A 273 -12.56 -6.40 -6.70
CA VAL A 273 -11.37 -6.11 -7.50
C VAL A 273 -11.35 -4.62 -7.76
N VAL A 274 -10.47 -3.89 -7.05
CA VAL A 274 -10.01 -2.57 -7.49
C VAL A 274 -9.55 -2.77 -8.93
N LYS A 275 -10.23 -2.14 -9.89
CA LYS A 275 -9.86 -2.28 -11.29
C LYS A 275 -8.44 -1.77 -11.43
N LYS A 276 -7.54 -2.59 -11.97
CA LYS A 276 -6.15 -2.21 -12.21
C LYS A 276 -6.12 -1.04 -13.18
N HIS A 277 -5.88 0.16 -12.66
CA HIS A 277 -5.68 1.35 -13.48
C HIS A 277 -4.18 1.51 -13.75
N ASN A 278 -3.80 1.69 -15.02
CA ASN A 278 -2.43 2.05 -15.35
C ASN A 278 -2.22 3.52 -14.97
N LEU A 279 -1.37 3.76 -13.98
CA LEU A 279 -0.97 5.11 -13.55
C LEU A 279 -0.21 5.82 -14.67
N PRO A 280 -0.10 7.16 -14.64
CA PRO A 280 0.62 7.92 -15.67
C PRO A 280 2.01 7.36 -15.97
N ILE A 281 2.78 7.00 -14.94
CA ILE A 281 4.12 6.39 -15.10
C ILE A 281 4.07 5.09 -15.89
N THR A 282 3.12 4.21 -15.59
CA THR A 282 2.97 2.92 -16.28
C THR A 282 2.53 3.10 -17.72
N ARG A 283 1.67 4.09 -18.01
CA ARG A 283 1.27 4.44 -19.38
C ARG A 283 2.43 4.99 -20.19
N ILE A 284 3.24 5.87 -19.60
CA ILE A 284 4.46 6.41 -20.23
C ILE A 284 5.43 5.28 -20.53
N VAL A 285 5.69 4.39 -19.57
CA VAL A 285 6.60 3.26 -19.73
C VAL A 285 6.08 2.28 -20.78
N ASP A 286 4.78 1.96 -20.77
CA ASP A 286 4.16 1.13 -21.82
C ASP A 286 4.35 1.76 -23.21
N SER A 287 4.15 3.07 -23.34
CA SER A 287 4.37 3.78 -24.62
C SER A 287 5.79 3.66 -25.12
N LEU A 288 6.75 3.94 -24.23
CA LEU A 288 8.16 4.00 -24.59
C LEU A 288 8.71 2.61 -24.90
N MET A 289 8.28 1.59 -24.13
CA MET A 289 8.70 0.20 -24.35
C MET A 289 8.08 -0.40 -25.61
N GLU A 290 6.80 -0.11 -25.90
CA GLU A 290 6.10 -0.63 -27.09
C GLU A 290 6.22 0.27 -28.33
N LEU A 291 6.92 1.41 -28.22
CA LEU A 291 7.04 2.41 -29.28
C LEU A 291 5.67 2.95 -29.76
N LYS A 292 4.70 3.07 -28.86
CA LYS A 292 3.39 3.67 -29.14
C LYS A 292 3.52 5.20 -29.15
N SER A 293 2.74 5.86 -30.00
CA SER A 293 2.62 7.32 -29.98
C SER A 293 1.70 7.71 -28.82
N LEU A 294 2.26 8.39 -27.82
CA LEU A 294 1.50 9.09 -26.78
C LEU A 294 1.95 10.55 -26.79
N PRO A 295 1.02 11.52 -26.89
CA PRO A 295 1.36 12.94 -26.95
C PRO A 295 2.30 13.38 -25.82
N GLU A 296 2.15 12.79 -24.63
CA GLU A 296 2.97 13.13 -23.46
C GLU A 296 4.43 12.67 -23.56
N THR A 297 4.72 11.74 -24.48
CA THR A 297 6.07 11.20 -24.71
C THR A 297 6.76 11.79 -25.94
N GLU A 298 6.04 12.56 -26.76
CA GLU A 298 6.59 13.15 -27.99
C GLU A 298 7.71 14.16 -27.70
N ASP A 299 7.54 14.93 -26.61
CA ASP A 299 8.50 15.93 -26.16
C ASP A 299 9.69 15.35 -25.36
N TYR A 300 9.74 14.03 -25.16
CA TYR A 300 10.81 13.40 -24.39
C TYR A 300 12.12 13.43 -25.17
N ARG A 301 13.18 13.86 -24.48
CA ARG A 301 14.53 13.85 -25.05
C ARG A 301 15.04 12.41 -25.14
N TYR A 302 15.59 12.07 -26.30
CA TYR A 302 16.20 10.78 -26.57
C TYR A 302 17.71 10.93 -26.67
N PHE A 303 18.44 10.08 -25.94
CA PHE A 303 19.90 10.07 -25.90
C PHE A 303 20.40 8.64 -26.08
N ASP A 304 21.41 8.45 -26.93
CA ASP A 304 22.13 7.19 -27.09
C ASP A 304 23.59 7.37 -26.64
N PRO A 305 24.00 6.78 -25.51
CA PRO A 305 25.38 6.86 -25.01
C PRO A 305 26.45 6.33 -25.99
N LYS A 306 26.07 5.51 -26.97
CA LYS A 306 26.99 4.99 -28.00
C LYS A 306 27.34 6.04 -29.05
N LEU A 307 26.54 7.10 -29.17
CA LEU A 307 26.79 8.19 -30.11
C LEU A 307 27.59 9.30 -29.42
N LEU A 308 28.88 9.39 -29.76
CA LEU A 308 29.85 10.28 -29.12
C LEU A 308 29.51 11.79 -29.23
N ARG A 309 28.65 12.19 -30.18
CA ARG A 309 28.25 13.60 -30.42
C ARG A 309 26.86 13.71 -31.04
N ALA A 310 25.82 13.43 -30.27
CA ALA A 310 24.47 13.86 -30.64
C ALA A 310 24.25 15.29 -30.11
N THR A 311 24.35 16.30 -30.98
CA THR A 311 24.08 17.70 -30.61
C THR A 311 22.59 18.01 -30.54
N ASP A 312 21.75 17.19 -31.20
CA ASP A 312 20.31 17.39 -31.26
C ASP A 312 19.55 16.07 -31.15
N SER A 313 18.57 16.00 -30.25
CA SER A 313 17.83 14.75 -29.93
C SER A 313 16.99 14.22 -31.10
N SER A 314 16.65 15.09 -32.05
CA SER A 314 15.94 14.75 -33.30
C SER A 314 16.80 13.97 -34.29
N SER A 315 18.13 14.13 -34.22
CA SER A 315 19.08 13.51 -35.14
C SER A 315 19.49 12.09 -34.74
N VAL A 316 19.11 11.66 -33.54
CA VAL A 316 19.46 10.34 -33.00
C VAL A 316 18.54 9.27 -33.59
N PRO A 317 19.08 8.24 -34.26
CA PRO A 317 18.29 7.13 -34.76
C PRO A 317 17.55 6.41 -33.62
N ARG A 318 16.22 6.41 -33.64
CA ARG A 318 15.41 5.66 -32.67
C ARG A 318 15.36 4.18 -33.04
N ASN A 319 15.43 3.32 -32.03
CA ASN A 319 15.22 1.88 -32.21
C ASN A 319 13.80 1.61 -32.73
N ARG A 320 13.65 0.61 -33.61
CA ARG A 320 12.37 0.22 -34.22
C ARG A 320 11.76 -1.02 -33.59
N ALA A 321 12.49 -1.69 -32.69
CA ALA A 321 12.01 -2.85 -31.95
C ALA A 321 11.57 -2.45 -30.54
N PRO A 322 10.49 -3.05 -30.00
CA PRO A 322 10.09 -2.88 -28.61
C PRO A 322 11.20 -3.23 -27.62
N PHE A 323 11.24 -2.54 -26.49
CA PHE A 323 12.18 -2.78 -25.41
C PHE A 323 11.64 -3.84 -24.45
N LEU A 324 12.50 -4.78 -24.05
CA LEU A 324 12.17 -5.80 -23.04
C LEU A 324 12.57 -5.38 -21.63
N ASP A 325 13.66 -4.64 -21.50
CA ASP A 325 14.19 -4.17 -20.22
C ASP A 325 14.09 -2.64 -20.15
N ALA A 326 13.65 -2.11 -19.01
CA ALA A 326 13.62 -0.69 -18.74
C ALA A 326 14.08 -0.37 -17.32
N VAL A 327 14.83 0.72 -17.17
CA VAL A 327 15.12 1.36 -15.89
C VAL A 327 14.35 2.66 -15.83
N VAL A 328 13.45 2.77 -14.86
CA VAL A 328 12.56 3.92 -14.67
C VAL A 328 12.99 4.62 -13.39
N PHE A 329 13.49 5.85 -13.51
CA PHE A 329 13.99 6.62 -12.37
C PHE A 329 13.19 7.91 -12.18
N VAL A 330 12.47 8.01 -11.05
CA VAL A 330 11.72 9.21 -10.67
C VAL A 330 12.64 10.13 -9.87
N VAL A 331 12.98 11.28 -10.46
CA VAL A 331 13.75 12.32 -9.74
C VAL A 331 12.80 13.04 -8.78
N GLY A 332 13.09 12.97 -7.48
CA GLY A 332 12.21 13.43 -6.41
C GLY A 332 11.59 12.29 -5.60
N GLY A 333 10.31 12.41 -5.26
CA GLY A 333 9.60 11.42 -4.47
C GLY A 333 9.01 10.30 -5.31
N GLY A 334 9.58 9.09 -5.21
CA GLY A 334 8.92 7.88 -5.67
C GLY A 334 8.01 7.30 -4.60
N ASN A 335 7.14 6.35 -4.95
CA ASN A 335 6.23 5.72 -4.00
C ASN A 335 5.94 4.26 -4.35
N TYR A 336 5.45 3.51 -3.35
CA TYR A 336 5.10 2.09 -3.53
C TYR A 336 3.91 1.86 -4.47
N ILE A 337 3.06 2.86 -4.69
CA ILE A 337 1.90 2.74 -5.59
C ILE A 337 2.40 2.65 -7.05
N GLU A 338 3.32 3.52 -7.44
CA GLU A 338 3.98 3.50 -8.75
C GLU A 338 4.77 2.21 -8.96
N TYR A 339 5.58 1.83 -7.97
CA TYR A 339 6.32 0.58 -7.99
C TYR A 339 5.39 -0.62 -8.21
N GLN A 340 4.31 -0.72 -7.42
CA GLN A 340 3.38 -1.84 -7.50
C GLN A 340 2.64 -1.84 -8.85
N ASN A 341 2.28 -0.67 -9.38
CA ASN A 341 1.59 -0.57 -10.65
C ASN A 341 2.47 -1.02 -11.83
N LEU A 342 3.77 -0.66 -11.82
CA LEU A 342 4.75 -1.15 -12.79
C LEU A 342 5.01 -2.66 -12.62
N SER A 343 5.09 -3.17 -11.39
CA SER A 343 5.24 -4.61 -11.15
C SER A 343 4.04 -5.38 -11.68
N ASP A 344 2.82 -4.89 -11.44
CA ASP A 344 1.59 -5.49 -11.94
C ASP A 344 1.51 -5.47 -13.48
N TYR A 345 1.97 -4.39 -14.11
CA TYR A 345 2.08 -4.30 -15.56
C TYR A 345 2.99 -5.38 -16.15
N THR A 346 4.16 -5.65 -15.54
CA THR A 346 5.08 -6.71 -16.01
C THR A 346 4.50 -8.11 -15.83
N LYS A 347 3.66 -8.33 -14.81
CA LYS A 347 3.00 -9.62 -14.53
C LYS A 347 1.72 -9.84 -15.36
N GLY A 348 1.25 -8.81 -16.08
CA GLY A 348 0.00 -8.87 -16.84
C GLY A 348 0.04 -9.88 -17.99
N LYS A 349 -1.00 -10.74 -18.06
CA LYS A 349 -1.13 -11.83 -19.06
C LYS A 349 -1.20 -11.36 -20.53
N SER A 350 -1.32 -10.06 -20.79
CA SER A 350 -1.40 -9.50 -22.15
C SER A 350 -0.03 -9.23 -22.79
N ASN A 351 1.08 -9.40 -22.06
CA ASN A 351 2.42 -9.22 -22.61
C ASN A 351 3.01 -10.58 -23.04
N PRO A 352 3.12 -10.86 -24.36
CA PRO A 352 3.69 -12.12 -24.87
C PRO A 352 5.20 -12.24 -24.64
N SER A 353 5.87 -11.16 -24.24
CA SER A 353 7.29 -11.12 -23.86
C SER A 353 7.45 -10.79 -22.37
N THR A 354 8.38 -11.47 -21.70
CA THR A 354 8.71 -11.25 -20.29
C THR A 354 9.47 -9.94 -20.12
N LYS A 355 8.73 -8.83 -19.99
CA LYS A 355 9.31 -7.51 -19.72
C LYS A 355 9.90 -7.43 -18.31
N ARG A 356 11.02 -6.72 -18.17
CA ARG A 356 11.66 -6.43 -16.89
C ARG A 356 11.71 -4.92 -16.69
N ILE A 357 11.19 -4.47 -15.56
CA ILE A 357 11.23 -3.06 -15.19
C ILE A 357 11.92 -2.94 -13.83
N ILE A 358 12.96 -2.10 -13.78
CA ILE A 358 13.61 -1.68 -12.54
C ILE A 358 13.12 -0.27 -12.24
N TYR A 359 12.37 -0.12 -11.15
CA TYR A 359 11.93 1.19 -10.65
C TYR A 359 12.91 1.72 -9.62
N GLY A 360 13.29 2.97 -9.75
CA GLY A 360 14.10 3.71 -8.79
C GLY A 360 13.58 5.13 -8.62
N CYS A 361 13.98 5.76 -7.53
CA CYS A 361 13.69 7.15 -7.23
C CYS A 361 14.80 7.76 -6.37
N THR A 362 14.82 9.08 -6.21
CA THR A 362 15.80 9.70 -5.30
C THR A 362 15.46 9.43 -3.85
N ASP A 363 14.17 9.44 -3.50
CA ASP A 363 13.70 9.06 -2.17
C ASP A 363 12.31 8.42 -2.27
N LEU A 364 12.04 7.45 -1.41
CA LEU A 364 10.76 6.75 -1.36
C LEU A 364 9.89 7.41 -0.31
N VAL A 365 8.90 8.19 -0.76
CA VAL A 365 8.12 9.08 0.11
C VAL A 365 6.71 8.54 0.35
N ASN A 366 6.24 8.65 1.59
CA ASN A 366 4.83 8.51 1.91
C ASN A 366 4.09 9.86 1.78
N ALA A 367 2.77 9.84 1.93
CA ALA A 367 1.97 11.05 1.73
C ALA A 367 2.34 12.16 2.71
N ASP A 368 2.58 11.84 3.98
CA ASP A 368 2.95 12.83 5.00
C ASP A 368 4.33 13.46 4.73
N GLN A 369 5.32 12.68 4.30
CA GLN A 369 6.63 13.19 3.88
C GLN A 369 6.51 14.08 2.65
N PHE A 370 5.69 13.69 1.68
CA PHE A 370 5.44 14.49 0.49
C PHE A 370 4.73 15.81 0.84
N LEU A 371 3.71 15.79 1.70
CA LEU A 371 3.05 17.00 2.20
C LEU A 371 4.03 17.94 2.90
N LYS A 372 4.94 17.41 3.74
CA LYS A 372 5.99 18.22 4.38
C LYS A 372 6.90 18.92 3.38
N GLN A 373 7.26 18.25 2.27
CA GLN A 373 8.04 18.88 1.20
C GLN A 373 7.25 20.01 0.53
N LEU A 374 5.96 19.81 0.24
CA LEU A 374 5.10 20.86 -0.33
C LEU A 374 4.94 22.04 0.62
N HIS A 375 4.80 21.77 1.93
CA HIS A 375 4.73 22.80 2.97
C HIS A 375 6.00 23.65 3.00
N GLN A 376 7.18 23.01 3.00
CA GLN A 376 8.47 23.72 3.00
C GLN A 376 8.61 24.64 1.79
N LEU A 377 8.27 24.14 0.59
CA LEU A 377 8.27 24.97 -0.61
C LEU A 377 7.28 26.12 -0.49
N GLY A 378 6.07 25.88 0.01
CA GLY A 378 5.08 26.94 0.26
C GLY A 378 5.57 28.01 1.23
N ALA A 379 6.33 27.61 2.26
CA ALA A 379 6.88 28.51 3.26
C ALA A 379 8.08 29.33 2.74
N GLU A 380 8.95 28.73 1.92
CA GLU A 380 10.14 29.39 1.35
C GLU A 380 9.79 30.52 0.37
N PHE A 381 8.66 30.40 -0.33
CA PHE A 381 8.25 31.40 -1.31
C PHE A 381 7.23 32.44 -0.77
N LYS A 382 7.25 32.74 0.53
CA LYS A 382 6.47 33.83 1.14
C LYS A 382 7.11 35.20 0.93
#